data_AF-A0AB37SVU9-F1
#
_entry.id   AF-A0AB37SVU9-F1
#
_cell.length_a   1.000
_cell.length_b   1.000
_cell.length_c   1.000
_cell.angle_alpha   90.00
_cell.angle_beta   90.00
_cell.angle_gamma   90.00
#
_symmetry.space_group_name_H-M   'P 1'
#
loop_
_entity.id
_entity.type
_entity.pdbx_description
1 polymer ?
#
loop_
_entity_poly.entity_id
_entity_poly.type
_entity_poly.pdbx_seq_one_letter_code
_entity_poly.pdbx_strand_id
1 'polypeptide(L)'
;MSIPESPNWAEFAVNLGELLYELPPTAKLVMHAEGNRFVQFSAEQDPQYPDLVTDIYAGLVSNEFVDERWRMSPADHENLVAAGWTPPDDGLPEWNRSVFAGGPEGCTELARQVTTALQTALRVAWPADLVVDGWVDRSDRALTVTGLGLGQGKISESNARAMVHYHLRREQLGGSTKGIKAFRMDTGWVLHYPPGTPAPGEPDDFGDRNFYVSDDHLIERRPLNAVPATFQADFEQRYRTRNGLRPDAG
;
A
#
# COMPACT_ATOMS: atom_id res chain seq x y z
N MET A 1 11.15 19.91 -21.09
CA MET A 1 10.61 19.78 -19.72
C MET A 1 11.09 18.43 -19.23
N SER A 2 11.97 18.40 -18.24
CA SER A 2 12.56 17.16 -17.74
C SER A 2 11.48 16.33 -17.07
N ILE A 3 11.37 15.06 -17.45
CA ILE A 3 10.65 14.05 -16.67
C ILE A 3 11.27 14.11 -15.26
N PRO A 4 10.49 14.24 -14.17
CA PRO A 4 11.07 14.16 -12.84
C PRO A 4 11.85 12.85 -12.77
N GLU A 5 13.16 12.95 -12.50
CA GLU A 5 14.00 11.77 -12.35
C GLU A 5 13.36 10.88 -11.28
N SER A 6 13.19 9.59 -11.57
CA SER A 6 12.71 8.64 -10.58
C SER A 6 13.61 8.76 -9.34
N PRO A 7 13.04 8.81 -8.12
CA PRO A 7 13.82 9.00 -6.91
C PRO A 7 14.91 7.93 -6.84
N ASN A 8 16.13 8.34 -6.52
CA ASN A 8 17.20 7.39 -6.29
C ASN A 8 17.04 6.75 -4.90
N TRP A 9 17.69 5.60 -4.67
CA TRP A 9 17.57 4.86 -3.41
C TRP A 9 18.00 5.66 -2.16
N ALA A 10 18.93 6.61 -2.29
CA ALA A 10 19.38 7.40 -1.15
C ALA A 10 18.31 8.42 -0.70
N GLU A 11 17.68 9.10 -1.66
CA GLU A 11 16.55 9.99 -1.38
C GLU A 11 15.36 9.22 -0.81
N PHE A 12 15.02 8.08 -1.40
CA PHE A 12 13.96 7.21 -0.89
C PHE A 12 14.21 6.77 0.56
N ALA A 13 15.46 6.43 0.92
CA ALA A 13 15.80 6.03 2.29
C ALA A 13 15.61 7.17 3.30
N VAL A 14 15.94 8.41 2.93
CA VAL A 14 15.70 9.59 3.77
C VAL A 14 14.20 9.77 4.00
N ASN A 15 13.43 9.81 2.91
CA ASN A 15 11.98 10.01 2.95
C ASN A 15 11.26 8.89 3.73
N LEU A 16 11.71 7.65 3.59
CA LEU A 16 11.19 6.53 4.37
C LEU A 16 11.51 6.70 5.85
N GLY A 17 12.71 7.16 6.21
CA GLY A 17 13.08 7.43 7.61
C GLY A 17 12.18 8.47 8.26
N GLU A 18 11.89 9.56 7.54
CA GLU A 18 10.95 10.61 7.97
C GLU A 18 9.52 10.04 8.13
N LEU A 19 9.02 9.30 7.14
CA LEU A 19 7.70 8.68 7.23
C LEU A 19 7.58 7.72 8.41
N LEU A 20 8.61 6.88 8.64
CA LEU A 20 8.62 5.93 9.75
C LEU A 20 8.58 6.64 11.10
N TYR A 21 9.32 7.74 11.24
CA TYR A 21 9.32 8.55 12.46
C TYR A 21 7.97 9.24 12.72
N GLU A 22 7.22 9.55 11.67
CA GLU A 22 5.91 10.20 11.75
C GLU A 22 4.72 9.22 11.79
N LEU A 23 4.97 7.90 11.79
CA LEU A 23 3.90 6.92 11.83
C LEU A 23 3.02 7.12 13.08
N PRO A 24 1.68 7.18 12.93
CA PRO A 24 0.81 7.17 14.08
C PRO A 24 0.81 5.78 14.76
N PRO A 25 0.43 5.70 16.05
CA PRO A 25 0.26 4.42 16.73
C PRO A 25 -0.68 3.49 15.97
N THR A 26 -0.34 2.20 15.92
CA THR A 26 -1.08 1.16 15.19
C THR A 26 -1.10 1.31 13.66
N ALA A 27 -0.25 2.18 13.11
CA ALA A 27 -0.06 2.24 11.67
C ALA A 27 0.57 0.96 11.11
N LYS A 28 0.11 0.58 9.93
CA LYS A 28 0.70 -0.45 9.08
C LYS A 28 1.09 0.18 7.76
N LEU A 29 2.25 -0.19 7.25
CA LEU A 29 2.77 0.24 5.95
C LEU A 29 3.28 -1.01 5.24
N VAL A 30 2.95 -1.20 3.98
CA VAL A 30 3.42 -2.30 3.14
C VAL A 30 3.94 -1.72 1.84
N MET A 31 5.15 -2.13 1.47
CA MET A 31 5.76 -1.78 0.19
C MET A 31 6.03 -3.08 -0.56
N HIS A 32 5.46 -3.22 -1.75
CA HIS A 32 5.60 -4.44 -2.55
C HIS A 32 6.00 -4.15 -4.00
N ALA A 33 6.67 -5.12 -4.59
CA ALA A 33 7.02 -5.18 -6.00
C ALA A 33 6.51 -6.49 -6.62
N GLU A 34 6.65 -6.65 -7.94
CA GLU A 34 6.27 -7.86 -8.66
C GLU A 34 6.87 -9.13 -8.02
N GLY A 35 6.18 -10.28 -8.11
CA GLY A 35 6.73 -11.58 -7.69
C GLY A 35 6.64 -11.81 -6.18
N ASN A 36 5.66 -11.18 -5.53
CA ASN A 36 5.42 -11.24 -4.09
C ASN A 36 6.63 -10.81 -3.24
N ARG A 37 7.36 -9.81 -3.74
CA ARG A 37 8.47 -9.18 -3.03
C ARG A 37 7.91 -8.04 -2.20
N PHE A 38 7.99 -8.12 -0.88
CA PHE A 38 7.47 -7.04 -0.03
C PHE A 38 8.26 -6.87 1.27
N VAL A 39 8.10 -5.68 1.84
CA VAL A 39 8.41 -5.35 3.23
C VAL A 39 7.17 -4.73 3.86
N GLN A 40 6.91 -5.06 5.11
CA GLN A 40 5.81 -4.51 5.89
C GLN A 40 6.34 -3.89 7.19
N PHE A 41 5.60 -2.92 7.71
CA PHE A 41 5.89 -2.25 8.96
C PHE A 41 4.67 -2.26 9.87
N SER A 42 4.94 -2.33 11.17
CA SER A 42 3.93 -2.19 12.22
C SER A 42 4.44 -1.25 13.29
N ALA A 43 3.73 -0.13 13.48
CA ALA A 43 3.97 0.79 14.59
C ALA A 43 3.20 0.28 15.83
N GLU A 44 3.94 -0.09 16.86
CA GLU A 44 3.39 -0.57 18.13
C GLU A 44 2.99 0.60 19.03
N GLN A 45 1.78 0.53 19.60
CA GLN A 45 1.22 1.55 20.47
C GLN A 45 1.65 1.32 21.91
N ASP A 46 2.09 2.37 22.60
CA ASP A 46 2.36 2.29 24.04
C ASP A 46 1.06 2.03 24.82
N PRO A 47 0.99 0.99 25.67
CA PRO A 47 -0.22 0.68 26.44
C PRO A 47 -0.61 1.74 27.47
N GLN A 48 0.35 2.53 27.96
CA GLN A 48 0.15 3.60 28.94
C GLN A 48 -0.06 4.95 28.26
N TYR A 49 0.57 5.17 27.12
CA TYR A 49 0.52 6.41 26.35
C TYR A 49 0.02 6.15 24.92
N PRO A 50 -1.30 6.03 24.70
CA PRO A 50 -1.85 5.55 23.42
C PRO A 50 -1.53 6.44 22.22
N ASP A 51 -1.08 7.68 22.42
CA ASP A 51 -0.66 8.57 21.34
C ASP A 51 0.82 8.38 20.93
N LEU A 52 1.55 7.48 21.60
CA LEU A 52 2.97 7.22 21.35
C LEU A 52 3.20 5.88 20.68
N VAL A 53 4.17 5.87 19.75
CA VAL A 53 4.75 4.65 19.19
C VAL A 53 5.95 4.23 20.05
N THR A 54 5.99 2.99 20.50
CA THR A 54 7.17 2.47 21.23
C THR A 54 8.19 1.89 20.27
N ASP A 55 7.73 1.07 19.33
CA ASP A 55 8.57 0.29 18.44
C ASP A 55 7.98 0.28 17.04
N ILE A 56 8.88 0.25 16.05
CA ILE A 56 8.53 -0.05 14.68
C ILE A 56 9.13 -1.40 14.35
N TYR A 57 8.26 -2.36 14.09
CA TYR A 57 8.62 -3.66 13.53
C TYR A 57 8.62 -3.58 12.01
N ALA A 58 9.64 -4.17 11.38
CA ALA A 58 9.74 -4.38 9.94
C ALA A 58 9.84 -5.89 9.64
N GLY A 59 8.99 -6.37 8.74
CA GLY A 59 8.96 -7.73 8.23
C GLY A 59 9.30 -7.75 6.74
N LEU A 60 10.32 -8.50 6.33
CA LEU A 60 10.73 -8.69 4.95
C LEU A 60 10.38 -10.12 4.52
N VAL A 61 9.72 -10.27 3.38
CA VAL A 61 9.25 -11.56 2.89
C VAL A 61 10.38 -12.60 2.80
N SER A 62 10.07 -13.86 3.13
CA SER A 62 11.02 -14.99 3.02
C SER A 62 10.90 -15.73 1.67
N ASN A 63 11.93 -16.52 1.34
CA ASN A 63 11.98 -17.30 0.09
C ASN A 63 10.83 -18.29 -0.10
N GLU A 64 10.14 -18.66 0.97
CA GLU A 64 8.97 -19.54 0.92
C GLU A 64 7.82 -18.89 0.12
N PHE A 65 7.69 -17.56 0.19
CA PHE A 65 6.57 -16.82 -0.40
C PHE A 65 6.95 -16.03 -1.65
N VAL A 66 8.25 -15.85 -1.93
CA VAL A 66 8.73 -15.14 -3.12
C VAL A 66 8.75 -16.05 -4.34
N ASP A 67 8.38 -15.50 -5.51
CA ASP A 67 8.53 -16.17 -6.80
C ASP A 67 9.97 -16.67 -6.99
N GLU A 68 10.13 -17.89 -7.52
CA GLU A 68 11.43 -18.56 -7.66
C GLU A 68 12.50 -17.69 -8.35
N ARG A 69 12.09 -16.85 -9.31
CA ARG A 69 12.98 -15.94 -10.06
C ARG A 69 13.66 -14.89 -9.18
N TRP A 70 13.08 -14.58 -8.02
CA TRP A 70 13.49 -13.50 -7.14
C TRP A 70 13.99 -13.99 -5.77
N ARG A 71 14.09 -15.31 -5.58
CA ARG A 71 14.55 -15.86 -4.30
C ARG A 71 15.95 -15.37 -3.95
N MET A 72 16.11 -15.01 -2.69
CA MET A 72 17.38 -14.64 -2.08
C MET A 72 18.35 -15.83 -2.12
N SER A 73 19.60 -15.53 -2.46
CA SER A 73 20.70 -16.49 -2.41
C SER A 73 21.18 -16.72 -0.97
N PRO A 74 21.99 -17.76 -0.70
CA PRO A 74 22.62 -17.95 0.61
C PRO A 74 23.46 -16.74 1.05
N ALA A 75 24.16 -16.07 0.11
CA ALA A 75 24.91 -14.86 0.41
C ALA A 75 24.01 -13.69 0.83
N ASP A 76 22.82 -13.58 0.24
CA ASP A 76 21.84 -12.56 0.66
C ASP A 76 21.36 -12.82 2.09
N HIS A 77 21.17 -14.08 2.49
CA HIS A 77 20.80 -14.45 3.86
C HIS A 77 21.89 -14.08 4.86
N GLU A 78 23.15 -14.40 4.54
CA GLU A 78 24.31 -14.01 5.38
C GLU A 78 24.41 -12.49 5.53
N ASN A 79 24.18 -11.74 4.44
CA ASN A 79 24.19 -10.28 4.46
C ASN A 79 23.04 -9.71 5.30
N LEU A 80 21.84 -10.29 5.23
CA LEU A 80 20.70 -9.88 6.07
C LEU A 80 21.01 -10.11 7.56
N VAL A 81 21.56 -11.27 7.92
CA VAL A 81 21.98 -11.55 9.30
C VAL A 81 23.06 -10.58 9.76
N ALA A 82 24.08 -10.31 8.93
CA ALA A 82 25.14 -9.36 9.25
C ALA A 82 24.63 -7.92 9.42
N ALA A 83 23.57 -7.56 8.68
CA ALA A 83 22.83 -6.31 8.84
C ALA A 83 21.95 -6.27 10.10
N GLY A 84 21.78 -7.39 10.80
CA GLY A 84 21.00 -7.54 12.02
C GLY A 84 19.52 -7.84 11.78
N TRP A 85 19.17 -8.43 10.65
CA TRP A 85 17.86 -9.05 10.47
C TRP A 85 17.84 -10.43 11.14
N THR A 86 16.72 -10.74 11.79
CA THR A 86 16.44 -12.06 12.34
C THR A 86 15.85 -12.94 11.23
N PRO A 87 16.36 -14.15 11.01
CA PRO A 87 15.81 -15.07 10.01
C PRO A 87 14.40 -15.55 10.38
N PRO A 88 13.61 -16.00 9.38
CA PRO A 88 12.33 -16.65 9.61
C PRO A 88 12.45 -17.88 10.52
N ASP A 89 11.44 -18.11 11.35
CA ASP A 89 11.27 -19.31 12.16
C ASP A 89 9.80 -19.78 12.20
N ASP A 90 9.51 -20.84 12.95
CA ASP A 90 8.16 -21.41 13.07
C ASP A 90 7.12 -20.42 13.67
N GLY A 91 7.58 -19.36 14.35
CA GLY A 91 6.73 -18.33 14.94
C GLY A 91 6.53 -17.10 14.06
N LEU A 92 7.54 -16.74 13.24
CA LEU A 92 7.51 -15.62 12.31
C LEU A 92 8.07 -16.06 10.95
N PRO A 93 7.21 -16.29 9.94
CA PRO A 93 7.64 -16.84 8.64
C PRO A 93 8.36 -15.81 7.74
N GLU A 94 8.69 -14.64 8.28
CA GLU A 94 9.34 -13.52 7.60
C GLU A 94 10.64 -13.12 8.31
N TRP A 95 11.57 -12.56 7.54
CA TRP A 95 12.73 -11.89 8.12
C TRP A 95 12.26 -10.70 8.91
N ASN A 96 12.83 -10.45 10.08
CA ASN A 96 12.32 -9.39 10.93
C ASN A 96 13.40 -8.56 11.60
N ARG A 97 13.02 -7.31 11.88
CA ARG A 97 13.83 -6.36 12.64
C ARG A 97 12.90 -5.37 13.33
N SER A 98 13.25 -4.95 14.54
CA SER A 98 12.56 -3.85 15.22
C SER A 98 13.53 -2.75 15.63
N VAL A 99 13.01 -1.53 15.73
CA VAL A 99 13.72 -0.39 16.32
C VAL A 99 12.80 0.32 17.30
N PHE A 100 13.39 0.86 18.36
CA PHE A 100 12.68 1.77 19.26
C PHE A 100 12.39 3.08 18.50
N ALA A 101 11.15 3.54 18.56
CA ALA A 101 10.65 4.69 17.81
C ALA A 101 10.87 6.04 18.51
N GLY A 102 11.43 6.06 19.73
CA GLY A 102 11.59 7.29 20.51
C GLY A 102 12.64 8.29 20.01
N GLY A 103 13.19 8.10 18.80
CA GLY A 103 14.11 9.04 18.16
C GLY A 103 14.25 8.81 16.64
N PRO A 104 14.57 9.86 15.87
CA PRO A 104 14.66 9.79 14.41
C PRO A 104 15.84 8.94 13.91
N GLU A 105 16.90 8.75 14.71
CA GLU A 105 18.07 7.96 14.29
C GLU A 105 17.72 6.48 14.07
N GLY A 106 16.86 5.92 14.93
CA GLY A 106 16.41 4.52 14.80
C GLY A 106 15.61 4.29 13.52
N CYS A 107 14.69 5.22 13.20
CA CYS A 107 13.87 5.19 11.99
C CYS A 107 14.73 5.37 10.73
N THR A 108 15.71 6.28 10.77
CA THR A 108 16.65 6.52 9.66
C THR A 108 17.49 5.29 9.36
N GLU A 109 18.04 4.65 10.40
CA GLU A 109 18.82 3.42 10.22
C GLU A 109 17.96 2.26 9.73
N LEU A 110 16.73 2.10 10.25
CA LEU A 110 15.79 1.10 9.75
C LEU A 110 15.48 1.32 8.27
N ALA A 111 15.21 2.55 7.87
CA ALA A 111 14.92 2.90 6.48
C ALA A 111 16.09 2.57 5.54
N ARG A 112 17.33 2.84 5.97
CA ARG A 112 18.55 2.48 5.22
C ARG A 112 18.71 0.97 5.05
N GLN A 113 18.45 0.21 6.12
CA GLN A 113 18.55 -1.25 6.10
C GLN A 113 17.46 -1.88 5.22
N VAL A 114 16.23 -1.39 5.31
CA VAL A 114 15.12 -1.83 4.43
C VAL A 114 15.42 -1.49 2.98
N THR A 115 15.88 -0.28 2.69
CA THR A 115 16.27 0.13 1.34
C THR A 115 17.35 -0.79 0.77
N THR A 116 18.37 -1.12 1.57
CA THR A 116 19.42 -2.06 1.17
C THR A 116 18.83 -3.45 0.89
N ALA A 117 17.94 -3.96 1.75
CA ALA A 117 17.30 -5.26 1.56
C ALA A 117 16.41 -5.31 0.31
N LEU A 118 15.62 -4.27 0.05
CA LEU A 118 14.81 -4.14 -1.16
C LEU A 118 15.68 -4.17 -2.42
N GLN A 119 16.76 -3.38 -2.43
CA GLN A 119 17.64 -3.26 -3.58
C GLN A 119 18.46 -4.53 -3.83
N THR A 120 19.03 -5.12 -2.78
CA THR A 120 20.04 -6.19 -2.92
C THR A 120 19.43 -7.58 -2.79
N ALA A 121 18.71 -7.85 -1.69
CA ALA A 121 18.14 -9.15 -1.41
C ALA A 121 16.89 -9.43 -2.26
N LEU A 122 15.98 -8.46 -2.36
CA LEU A 122 14.78 -8.58 -3.19
C LEU A 122 14.96 -8.08 -4.64
N ARG A 123 16.12 -7.52 -4.97
CA ARG A 123 16.48 -7.13 -6.35
C ARG A 123 15.46 -6.18 -6.98
N VAL A 124 14.88 -5.28 -6.18
CA VAL A 124 14.04 -4.19 -6.69
C VAL A 124 14.97 -3.19 -7.38
N ALA A 125 14.76 -2.92 -8.66
CA ALA A 125 15.70 -2.13 -9.45
C ALA A 125 15.63 -0.65 -9.05
N TRP A 126 14.42 -0.11 -8.95
CA TRP A 126 14.17 1.29 -8.65
C TRP A 126 13.11 1.45 -7.56
N PRO A 127 13.18 2.49 -6.72
CA PRO A 127 12.10 2.77 -5.77
C PRO A 127 10.74 2.93 -6.46
N ALA A 128 10.71 3.47 -7.69
CA ALA A 128 9.49 3.62 -8.50
C ALA A 128 8.81 2.29 -8.88
N ASP A 129 9.50 1.14 -8.74
CA ASP A 129 8.92 -0.19 -8.93
C ASP A 129 8.10 -0.64 -7.71
N LEU A 130 8.15 0.10 -6.61
CA LEU A 130 7.38 -0.17 -5.40
C LEU A 130 5.97 0.40 -5.50
N VAL A 131 5.02 -0.43 -5.11
CA VAL A 131 3.64 -0.04 -4.81
C VAL A 131 3.54 0.03 -3.30
N VAL A 132 3.14 1.20 -2.80
CA VAL A 132 3.10 1.49 -1.37
C VAL A 132 1.67 1.61 -0.90
N ASP A 133 1.44 1.05 0.27
CA ASP A 133 0.15 0.88 0.87
C ASP A 133 0.26 1.13 2.38
N GLY A 134 -0.72 1.79 3.00
CA GLY A 134 -0.72 1.92 4.46
C GLY A 134 -2.06 2.33 5.03
N TRP A 135 -2.30 1.90 6.27
CA TRP A 135 -3.51 2.19 7.02
C TRP A 135 -3.19 2.33 8.51
N VAL A 136 -4.15 2.83 9.28
CA VAL A 136 -4.07 2.88 10.73
C VAL A 136 -5.18 2.00 11.27
N ASP A 137 -4.84 1.02 12.10
CA ASP A 137 -5.84 0.10 12.63
C ASP A 137 -6.93 0.87 13.38
N ARG A 138 -8.20 0.53 13.12
CA ARG A 138 -9.39 1.18 13.69
C ARG A 138 -9.56 2.66 13.29
N SER A 139 -8.90 3.12 12.23
CA SER A 139 -9.09 4.45 11.62
C SER A 139 -9.73 4.35 10.24
N ASP A 140 -10.47 5.39 9.84
CA ASP A 140 -10.97 5.57 8.47
C ASP A 140 -10.00 6.39 7.58
N ARG A 141 -8.89 6.85 8.16
CA ARG A 141 -7.85 7.59 7.45
C ARG A 141 -6.83 6.63 6.85
N ALA A 142 -6.59 6.77 5.55
CA ALA A 142 -5.44 6.18 4.89
C ALA A 142 -4.15 6.81 5.43
N LEU A 143 -3.07 6.04 5.46
CA LEU A 143 -1.76 6.58 5.77
C LEU A 143 -1.27 7.42 4.58
N THR A 144 -0.82 8.65 4.84
CA THR A 144 -0.25 9.51 3.80
C THR A 144 1.15 9.02 3.46
N VAL A 145 1.34 8.50 2.23
CA VAL A 145 2.63 7.94 1.76
C VAL A 145 3.30 8.78 0.68
N THR A 146 2.72 9.93 0.32
CA THR A 146 3.25 10.84 -0.71
C THR A 146 4.63 11.39 -0.37
N GLY A 147 4.99 11.45 0.91
CA GLY A 147 6.32 11.86 1.39
C GLY A 147 7.46 10.97 0.88
N LEU A 148 7.19 9.73 0.43
CA LEU A 148 8.21 8.80 -0.05
C LEU A 148 8.89 9.24 -1.36
N GLY A 149 8.35 10.22 -2.08
CA GLY A 149 8.92 10.69 -3.35
C GLY A 149 8.68 9.76 -4.53
N LEU A 150 7.92 8.67 -4.36
CA LEU A 150 7.59 7.68 -5.41
C LEU A 150 6.54 8.17 -6.44
N GLY A 151 6.25 9.47 -6.45
CA GLY A 151 5.06 10.01 -7.09
C GLY A 151 3.80 9.74 -6.27
N GLN A 152 2.63 9.79 -6.89
CA GLN A 152 1.35 9.80 -6.18
C GLN A 152 0.93 8.48 -5.53
N GLY A 153 1.81 7.48 -5.46
CA GLY A 153 1.57 6.18 -4.84
C GLY A 153 0.45 5.41 -5.55
N LYS A 154 0.78 4.38 -6.33
CA LYS A 154 -0.29 3.55 -6.92
C LYS A 154 -0.96 2.75 -5.80
N ILE A 155 -2.30 2.74 -5.75
CA ILE A 155 -3.00 1.88 -4.78
C ILE A 155 -3.01 0.43 -5.28
N SER A 156 -2.78 -0.53 -4.38
CA SER A 156 -2.84 -1.96 -4.69
C SER A 156 -4.28 -2.44 -4.97
N GLU A 157 -4.45 -3.53 -5.72
CA GLU A 157 -5.80 -4.12 -5.91
C GLU A 157 -6.42 -4.55 -4.58
N SER A 158 -5.61 -5.16 -3.72
CA SER A 158 -6.04 -5.62 -2.39
C SER A 158 -6.62 -4.47 -1.57
N ASN A 159 -5.96 -3.31 -1.60
CA ASN A 159 -6.45 -2.14 -0.91
C ASN A 159 -7.67 -1.50 -1.55
N ALA A 160 -7.70 -1.43 -2.87
CA ALA A 160 -8.90 -0.97 -3.55
C ALA A 160 -10.11 -1.83 -3.15
N ARG A 161 -9.92 -3.15 -3.00
CA ARG A 161 -10.94 -4.07 -2.45
C ARG A 161 -11.25 -3.79 -0.98
N ALA A 162 -10.25 -3.61 -0.13
CA ALA A 162 -10.44 -3.31 1.29
C ALA A 162 -11.24 -2.00 1.48
N MET A 163 -10.88 -0.94 0.75
CA MET A 163 -11.60 0.32 0.75
C MET A 163 -13.07 0.15 0.33
N VAL A 164 -13.35 -0.61 -0.72
CA VAL A 164 -14.72 -0.93 -1.12
C VAL A 164 -15.45 -1.70 -0.01
N HIS A 165 -14.80 -2.69 0.60
CA HIS A 165 -15.37 -3.45 1.72
C HIS A 165 -15.74 -2.57 2.92
N TYR A 166 -14.83 -1.67 3.33
CA TYR A 166 -15.09 -0.71 4.40
C TYR A 166 -16.18 0.28 4.05
N HIS A 167 -16.19 0.79 2.81
CA HIS A 167 -17.23 1.69 2.34
C HIS A 167 -18.62 1.01 2.37
N LEU A 168 -18.73 -0.23 1.89
CA LEU A 168 -19.98 -1.00 1.99
C LEU A 168 -20.48 -1.13 3.43
N ARG A 169 -19.58 -1.46 4.37
CA ARG A 169 -19.93 -1.57 5.79
C ARG A 169 -20.40 -0.24 6.36
N ARG A 170 -19.69 0.85 6.07
CA ARG A 170 -19.99 2.19 6.59
C ARG A 170 -21.36 2.69 6.11
N GLU A 171 -21.63 2.53 4.82
CA GLU A 171 -22.89 2.95 4.20
C GLU A 171 -24.04 1.94 4.46
N GLN A 172 -23.77 0.86 5.22
CA GLN A 172 -24.72 -0.22 5.52
C GLN A 172 -25.32 -0.87 4.27
N LEU A 173 -24.59 -0.85 3.15
CA LEU A 173 -25.05 -1.32 1.83
C LEU A 173 -25.00 -2.85 1.66
N GLY A 174 -24.65 -3.56 2.73
CA GLY A 174 -24.37 -5.00 2.74
C GLY A 174 -23.38 -5.45 1.64
N GLY A 175 -23.21 -6.76 1.48
CA GLY A 175 -22.39 -7.33 0.40
C GLY A 175 -20.97 -7.76 0.80
N SER A 176 -20.35 -8.55 -0.06
CA SER A 176 -19.00 -9.09 0.09
C SER A 176 -18.15 -8.69 -1.10
N THR A 177 -16.84 -8.49 -0.88
CA THR A 177 -15.91 -8.30 -1.99
C THR A 177 -15.53 -9.58 -2.73
N LYS A 178 -16.03 -10.72 -2.25
CA LYS A 178 -15.83 -12.03 -2.84
C LYS A 178 -16.54 -12.13 -4.19
N GLY A 179 -15.78 -12.38 -5.26
CA GLY A 179 -16.32 -12.52 -6.63
C GLY A 179 -16.37 -11.22 -7.44
N ILE A 180 -16.00 -10.08 -6.86
CA ILE A 180 -15.81 -8.83 -7.61
C ILE A 180 -14.60 -8.96 -8.53
N LYS A 181 -14.73 -8.48 -9.77
CA LYS A 181 -13.60 -8.31 -10.68
C LYS A 181 -13.04 -6.90 -10.54
N ALA A 182 -11.73 -6.79 -10.33
CA ALA A 182 -11.05 -5.50 -10.31
C ALA A 182 -10.29 -5.32 -11.63
N PHE A 183 -10.35 -4.13 -12.20
CA PHE A 183 -9.59 -3.75 -13.39
C PHE A 183 -8.79 -2.50 -13.10
N ARG A 184 -7.52 -2.52 -13.49
CA ARG A 184 -6.62 -1.38 -13.33
C ARG A 184 -6.98 -0.30 -14.36
N MET A 185 -7.07 0.94 -13.90
CA MET A 185 -7.16 2.16 -14.70
C MET A 185 -5.84 2.93 -14.59
N ASP A 186 -5.68 3.98 -15.39
CA ASP A 186 -4.48 4.83 -15.31
C ASP A 186 -4.34 5.52 -13.95
N THR A 187 -5.47 5.85 -13.32
CA THR A 187 -5.52 6.63 -12.07
C THR A 187 -6.01 5.83 -10.86
N GLY A 188 -6.08 4.50 -10.95
CA GLY A 188 -6.66 3.68 -9.88
C GLY A 188 -7.22 2.33 -10.34
N TRP A 189 -8.33 1.92 -9.73
CA TRP A 189 -9.03 0.66 -9.99
C TRP A 189 -10.53 0.88 -10.15
N VAL A 190 -11.14 0.07 -11.01
CA VAL A 190 -12.59 -0.12 -11.04
C VAL A 190 -12.93 -1.54 -10.58
N LEU A 191 -13.86 -1.64 -9.64
CA LEU A 191 -14.33 -2.88 -9.03
C LEU A 191 -15.76 -3.15 -9.48
N HIS A 192 -15.91 -4.14 -10.35
CA HIS A 192 -17.17 -4.55 -10.95
C HIS A 192 -17.85 -5.64 -10.12
N TYR A 193 -19.02 -5.31 -9.59
CA TYR A 193 -19.91 -6.29 -8.99
C TYR A 193 -20.65 -7.06 -10.08
N PRO A 194 -20.70 -8.39 -10.04
CA PRO A 194 -21.53 -9.15 -10.95
C PRO A 194 -23.01 -8.73 -10.80
N PRO A 195 -23.75 -8.57 -11.91
CA PRO A 195 -25.19 -8.39 -11.86
C PRO A 195 -25.84 -9.53 -11.05
N GLY A 196 -26.75 -9.21 -10.14
CA GLY A 196 -27.54 -10.22 -9.42
C GLY A 196 -26.85 -10.89 -8.23
N THR A 197 -25.84 -10.25 -7.62
CA THR A 197 -25.35 -10.65 -6.29
C THR A 197 -26.02 -9.79 -5.21
N PRO A 198 -27.21 -10.16 -4.70
CA PRO A 198 -27.86 -9.36 -3.67
C PRO A 198 -27.05 -9.42 -2.36
N ALA A 199 -26.94 -8.27 -1.70
CA ALA A 199 -26.55 -8.23 -0.31
C ALA A 199 -27.69 -8.81 0.56
N PRO A 200 -27.39 -9.49 1.69
CA PRO A 200 -28.44 -9.95 2.59
C PRO A 200 -29.28 -8.75 3.07
N GLY A 201 -30.58 -8.74 2.74
CA GLY A 201 -31.53 -7.72 3.18
C GLY A 201 -31.90 -6.64 2.16
N GLU A 202 -31.38 -6.70 0.94
CA GLU A 202 -31.72 -5.71 -0.11
C GLU A 202 -32.50 -6.35 -1.30
N PRO A 203 -33.45 -5.62 -1.91
CA PRO A 203 -34.20 -6.09 -3.08
C PRO A 203 -33.30 -6.31 -4.31
N ASP A 204 -33.69 -7.25 -5.19
CA ASP A 204 -32.95 -7.71 -6.39
C ASP A 204 -32.60 -6.62 -7.44
N ASP A 205 -33.03 -5.37 -7.24
CA ASP A 205 -32.94 -4.27 -8.21
C ASP A 205 -31.64 -3.45 -8.09
N PHE A 206 -30.69 -3.90 -7.26
CA PHE A 206 -29.37 -3.30 -7.16
C PHE A 206 -28.47 -3.72 -8.32
N GLY A 207 -28.67 -3.09 -9.48
CA GLY A 207 -27.89 -3.27 -10.69
C GLY A 207 -26.38 -3.01 -10.55
N ASP A 208 -25.65 -3.32 -11.63
CA ASP A 208 -24.21 -3.17 -11.91
C ASP A 208 -23.48 -2.12 -11.04
N ARG A 209 -23.08 -2.50 -9.81
CA ARG A 209 -22.38 -1.61 -8.86
C ARG A 209 -20.91 -1.57 -9.24
N ASN A 210 -20.48 -0.50 -9.90
CA ASN A 210 -19.05 -0.25 -10.12
C ASN A 210 -18.56 0.74 -9.06
N PHE A 211 -17.52 0.35 -8.33
CA PHE A 211 -16.79 1.23 -7.43
C PHE A 211 -15.49 1.64 -8.09
N TYR A 212 -15.17 2.91 -8.02
CA TYR A 212 -13.95 3.48 -8.55
C TYR A 212 -13.10 3.90 -7.36
N VAL A 213 -11.86 3.43 -7.31
CA VAL A 213 -10.90 3.75 -6.26
C VAL A 213 -9.67 4.33 -6.90
N SER A 214 -9.28 5.54 -6.53
CA SER A 214 -8.14 6.23 -7.13
C SER A 214 -6.86 5.93 -6.37
N ASP A 215 -5.73 6.16 -7.02
CA ASP A 215 -4.40 6.02 -6.42
C ASP A 215 -4.20 6.95 -5.21
N ASP A 216 -4.88 8.09 -5.16
CA ASP A 216 -4.94 8.99 -3.99
C ASP A 216 -5.98 8.54 -2.94
N HIS A 217 -6.40 7.27 -2.97
CA HIS A 217 -7.26 6.63 -1.99
C HIS A 217 -8.64 7.29 -1.83
N LEU A 218 -9.23 7.76 -2.94
CA LEU A 218 -10.61 8.22 -2.97
C LEU A 218 -11.51 7.14 -3.59
N ILE A 219 -12.63 6.85 -2.92
CA ILE A 219 -13.64 5.91 -3.40
C ILE A 219 -14.90 6.63 -3.86
N GLU A 220 -15.39 6.28 -5.06
CA GLU A 220 -16.68 6.73 -5.56
C GLU A 220 -17.53 5.55 -6.04
N ARG A 221 -18.82 5.60 -5.73
CA ARG A 221 -19.82 4.66 -6.28
C ARG A 221 -20.46 5.29 -7.50
N ARG A 222 -20.41 4.60 -8.64
CA ARG A 222 -21.13 5.05 -9.84
C ARG A 222 -22.64 5.08 -9.58
N PRO A 223 -23.34 6.19 -9.84
CA PRO A 223 -24.80 6.23 -9.83
C PRO A 223 -25.40 5.27 -10.87
N LEU A 224 -26.52 4.61 -10.57
CA LEU A 224 -27.18 3.65 -11.47
C LEU A 224 -27.51 4.25 -12.85
N ASN A 225 -27.88 5.53 -12.88
CA ASN A 225 -28.24 6.27 -14.08
C ASN A 225 -27.05 6.87 -14.85
N ALA A 226 -25.82 6.79 -14.30
CA ALA A 226 -24.64 7.34 -14.95
C ALA A 226 -24.08 6.36 -15.99
N VAL A 227 -23.78 6.83 -17.20
CA VAL A 227 -23.11 6.01 -18.23
C VAL A 227 -21.71 5.60 -17.73
N PRO A 228 -21.34 4.30 -17.73
CA PRO A 228 -20.07 3.83 -17.16
C PRO A 228 -18.84 4.57 -17.67
N ALA A 229 -18.69 4.69 -19.00
CA ALA A 229 -17.54 5.34 -19.62
C ALA A 229 -17.43 6.83 -19.26
N THR A 230 -18.56 7.55 -19.22
CA THR A 230 -18.60 8.96 -18.84
C THR A 230 -18.22 9.14 -17.38
N PHE A 231 -18.76 8.31 -16.48
CA PHE A 231 -18.44 8.38 -15.07
C PHE A 231 -16.95 8.10 -14.80
N GLN A 232 -16.38 7.10 -15.47
CA GLN A 232 -14.96 6.80 -15.38
C GLN A 232 -14.10 7.99 -15.83
N ALA A 233 -14.39 8.57 -17.00
CA ALA A 233 -13.65 9.73 -17.50
C ALA A 233 -13.72 10.92 -16.52
N ASP A 234 -14.90 11.18 -15.96
CA ASP A 234 -15.08 12.26 -14.98
C ASP A 234 -14.32 11.96 -13.67
N PHE A 235 -14.31 10.69 -13.23
CA PHE A 235 -13.55 10.25 -12.05
C PHE A 235 -12.05 10.46 -12.24
N GLU A 236 -11.49 10.02 -13.37
CA GLU A 236 -10.08 10.23 -13.70
C GLU A 236 -9.74 11.72 -13.83
N GLN A 237 -10.65 12.53 -14.39
CA GLN A 237 -10.46 13.98 -14.48
C GLN A 237 -10.46 14.65 -13.10
N ARG A 238 -11.35 14.23 -12.19
CA ARG A 238 -11.34 14.69 -10.79
C ARG A 238 -10.02 14.31 -10.11
N TYR A 239 -9.54 13.08 -10.30
CA TYR A 239 -8.23 12.67 -9.81
C TYR A 239 -7.13 13.59 -10.33
N ARG A 240 -7.01 13.76 -11.66
CA ARG A 240 -5.97 14.61 -12.27
C ARG A 240 -6.01 16.03 -11.73
N THR A 241 -7.21 16.59 -11.56
CA THR A 241 -7.43 17.95 -11.04
C THR A 241 -6.97 18.10 -9.58
N ARG A 242 -7.39 17.19 -8.69
CA ARG A 242 -6.94 17.18 -7.28
C ARG A 242 -5.42 17.09 -7.14
N ASN A 243 -4.81 16.43 -8.12
CA ASN A 243 -3.41 16.06 -8.12
C ASN A 243 -2.52 16.95 -8.99
N GLY A 244 -3.05 18.03 -9.57
CA GLY A 244 -2.30 18.97 -10.40
C GLY A 244 -1.74 18.38 -11.70
N LEU A 245 -2.26 17.22 -12.14
CA LEU A 245 -1.87 16.57 -13.38
C LEU A 245 -2.57 17.26 -14.54
N ARG A 246 -1.79 17.71 -15.54
CA ARG A 246 -2.37 18.30 -16.76
C ARG A 246 -3.11 17.22 -17.56
N PRO A 247 -4.25 17.54 -18.20
CA PRO A 247 -4.81 16.64 -19.20
C PRO A 247 -3.81 16.50 -20.34
N ASP A 248 -3.57 15.27 -20.80
CA ASP A 248 -2.78 15.04 -22.00
C ASP A 248 -3.41 15.82 -23.14
N ALA A 249 -2.61 16.67 -23.78
CA ALA A 249 -3.00 17.30 -25.03
C ALA A 249 -3.05 16.17 -26.07
N GLY A 250 -4.26 15.71 -26.38
CA GLY A 250 -4.52 14.73 -27.43
C GLY A 250 -4.04 15.18 -28.80
#